data_AF-A0A2D4ZXU3-F1
#
_entry.id   AF-A0A2D4ZXU3-F1
#
_cell.length_a   1.000
_cell.length_b   1.000
_cell.length_c   1.000
_cell.angle_alpha   90.00
_cell.angle_beta   90.00
_cell.angle_gamma   90.00
#
_symmetry.space_group_name_H-M   'P 1'
#
loop_
_entity.id
_entity.type
_entity.pdbx_description
1 polymer ?
#
loop_
_entity_poly.entity_id
_entity_poly.type
_entity_poly.pdbx_seq_one_letter_code
_entity_poly.pdbx_strand_id
1 'polypeptide(L)'
;MAELKEKNIISERTKEYGQQLWGILQKQIEKQSDEPHDSVTRVSPPKKEGKHKIFLKLLFLFPVLLICTFIASFYWDFNGVETTIFGFYIEFEGLMRILSISGLIGFLTNWLAITMLFRPAQRRPIFGQGLVPAQKDRIAFRLAAAVSEDLINPDIIKQKIQESNAISKYRAQATEYIREVIDDPEFRADLKSLAVNYVDEMVAQPEVRANIAESIIHQIENNIEENSFEKVALKAYSFIKGQEMQTLVEDALTKLPGGGEKGLDKLDNFLDTLPDKIEANSSTIENIVTSLLYKLINQLDVHSLVEDNLREYDEQRLEKLIKNASNDQLQYIQYLGAVLGTLGGFIIWKPIGSLALLILIISITLGLDNLLHWMKKRTSNDLTDQ
;
A
#
# COMPACT_ATOMS: atom_id res chain seq x y z
N MET A 1 49.87 16.46 -22.30
CA MET A 1 48.45 16.60 -22.76
C MET A 1 48.02 15.46 -23.70
N ALA A 2 48.75 14.33 -23.79
CA ALA A 2 48.38 13.18 -24.64
C ALA A 2 48.24 11.85 -23.88
N GLU A 3 48.48 11.82 -22.56
CA GLU A 3 48.49 10.59 -21.74
C GLU A 3 47.16 10.27 -21.03
N LEU A 4 46.10 11.05 -21.28
CA LEU A 4 44.78 10.86 -20.63
C LEU A 4 43.72 10.23 -21.55
N LYS A 5 44.13 9.67 -22.70
CA LYS A 5 43.21 9.15 -23.74
C LYS A 5 43.31 7.66 -24.02
N GLU A 6 44.15 6.92 -23.30
CA GLU A 6 44.13 5.46 -23.31
C GLU A 6 43.14 4.98 -22.26
N LYS A 7 41.86 5.30 -22.49
CA LYS A 7 40.76 4.68 -21.76
C LYS A 7 40.90 3.19 -22.00
N ASN A 8 41.14 2.45 -20.91
CA ASN A 8 41.46 1.04 -20.90
C ASN A 8 40.53 0.25 -21.85
N ILE A 9 41.02 -0.10 -23.04
CA ILE A 9 40.26 -0.67 -24.16
C ILE A 9 39.54 -1.95 -23.71
N ILE A 10 40.15 -2.71 -22.81
CA ILE A 10 39.56 -3.88 -22.14
C ILE A 10 38.26 -3.51 -21.45
N SER A 11 38.25 -2.44 -20.65
CA SER A 11 37.07 -2.02 -19.89
C SER A 11 35.91 -1.58 -20.78
N GLU A 12 36.19 -0.91 -21.90
CA GLU A 12 35.15 -0.51 -22.86
C GLU A 12 34.58 -1.73 -23.58
N ARG A 13 35.43 -2.69 -24.01
CA ARG A 13 34.97 -3.95 -24.60
C ARG A 13 34.15 -4.79 -23.64
N THR A 14 34.60 -5.00 -22.40
CA THR A 14 33.82 -5.72 -21.38
C THR A 14 32.44 -5.08 -21.18
N LYS A 15 32.35 -3.74 -21.25
CA LYS A 15 31.07 -3.03 -21.17
C LYS A 15 30.16 -3.30 -22.36
N GLU A 16 30.70 -3.34 -23.58
CA GLU A 16 29.95 -3.67 -24.81
C GLU A 16 29.39 -5.10 -24.77
N TYR A 17 30.20 -6.09 -24.39
CA TYR A 17 29.72 -7.47 -24.21
C TYR A 17 28.67 -7.59 -23.09
N GLY A 18 28.79 -6.79 -22.03
CA GLY A 18 27.77 -6.69 -20.99
C GLY A 18 26.43 -6.15 -21.51
N GLN A 19 26.45 -5.18 -22.44
CA GLN A 19 25.25 -4.68 -23.10
C GLN A 19 24.62 -5.74 -24.04
N GLN A 20 25.45 -6.50 -24.75
CA GLN A 20 24.97 -7.60 -25.60
C GLN A 20 24.32 -8.71 -24.76
N LEU A 21 24.93 -9.09 -23.64
CA LEU A 21 24.34 -10.03 -22.68
C LEU A 21 22.97 -9.53 -22.18
N TRP A 22 22.89 -8.24 -21.83
CA TRP A 22 21.62 -7.63 -21.43
C TRP A 22 20.56 -7.72 -22.54
N GLY A 23 20.94 -7.51 -23.80
CA GLY A 23 20.03 -7.66 -24.94
C GLY A 23 19.49 -9.09 -25.10
N ILE A 24 20.35 -10.11 -24.92
CA ILE A 24 19.95 -11.53 -24.95
C ILE A 24 18.96 -11.83 -23.81
N LEU A 25 19.25 -11.34 -22.60
CA LEU A 25 18.35 -11.51 -21.44
C LEU A 25 17.02 -10.80 -21.66
N GLN A 26 17.02 -9.56 -22.15
CA GLN A 26 15.81 -8.78 -22.39
C GLN A 26 14.89 -9.47 -23.41
N LYS A 27 15.45 -9.98 -24.51
CA LYS A 27 14.70 -10.74 -25.52
C LYS A 27 13.95 -11.92 -24.91
N GLN A 28 14.55 -12.60 -23.93
CA GLN A 28 13.92 -13.73 -23.25
C GLN A 28 12.88 -13.32 -22.21
N ILE A 29 13.07 -12.17 -21.55
CA ILE A 29 12.07 -11.57 -20.66
C ILE A 29 10.82 -11.16 -21.43
N GLU A 30 10.98 -10.51 -22.57
CA GLU A 30 9.84 -10.05 -23.39
C GLU A 30 9.02 -11.23 -23.93
N LYS A 31 9.68 -12.31 -24.39
CA LYS A 31 9.05 -13.54 -24.91
C LYS A 31 8.12 -14.24 -23.90
N GLN A 32 8.33 -14.01 -22.61
CA GLN A 32 7.62 -14.65 -21.49
C GLN A 32 6.65 -13.72 -20.76
N SER A 33 6.73 -12.41 -21.01
CA SER A 33 5.96 -11.39 -20.27
C SER A 33 4.48 -11.25 -20.65
N ASP A 34 3.97 -12.09 -21.57
CA ASP A 34 2.62 -11.99 -22.12
C ASP A 34 1.51 -12.69 -21.28
N GLU A 35 1.80 -13.15 -20.05
CA GLU A 35 0.73 -13.66 -19.18
C GLU A 35 -0.06 -12.52 -18.51
N PRO A 36 -1.40 -12.46 -18.66
CA PRO A 36 -2.22 -11.47 -18.00
C PRO A 36 -2.19 -11.71 -16.49
N HIS A 37 -1.60 -10.77 -15.74
CA HIS A 37 -1.68 -10.78 -14.30
C HIS A 37 -3.14 -10.69 -13.85
N ASP A 38 -3.61 -11.71 -13.13
CA ASP A 38 -4.92 -11.72 -12.47
C ASP A 38 -5.09 -10.43 -11.66
N SER A 39 -6.01 -9.59 -12.13
CA SER A 39 -6.40 -8.38 -11.41
C SER A 39 -6.97 -8.81 -10.07
N VAL A 40 -6.31 -8.43 -8.97
CA VAL A 40 -6.79 -8.69 -7.61
C VAL A 40 -8.22 -8.17 -7.50
N THR A 41 -9.20 -9.08 -7.49
CA THR A 41 -10.61 -8.75 -7.37
C THR A 41 -10.81 -8.11 -5.99
N ARG A 42 -10.91 -6.78 -5.96
CA ARG A 42 -11.19 -6.05 -4.72
C ARG A 42 -12.62 -6.34 -4.30
N VAL A 43 -12.79 -7.36 -3.44
CA VAL A 43 -14.05 -7.61 -2.76
C VAL A 43 -14.34 -6.38 -1.89
N SER A 44 -15.31 -5.58 -2.32
CA SER A 44 -15.79 -4.46 -1.52
C SER A 44 -16.39 -5.05 -0.23
N PRO A 45 -16.06 -4.53 0.96
CA PRO A 45 -16.65 -5.03 2.19
C PRO A 45 -18.17 -4.95 2.08
N PRO A 46 -18.91 -5.99 2.53
CA PRO A 46 -20.36 -5.96 2.47
C PRO A 46 -20.83 -4.70 3.20
N LYS A 47 -21.65 -3.88 2.53
CA LYS A 47 -22.31 -2.74 3.19
C LYS A 47 -23.08 -3.33 4.37
N LYS A 48 -22.59 -3.11 5.59
CA LYS A 48 -23.35 -3.45 6.81
C LYS A 48 -24.65 -2.65 6.74
N GLU A 49 -25.73 -3.29 6.31
CA GLU A 49 -27.08 -2.74 6.37
C GLU A 49 -27.52 -2.71 7.84
N GLY A 50 -27.03 -1.74 8.59
CA GLY A 50 -27.41 -1.56 9.99
C GLY A 50 -28.89 -1.21 10.10
N LYS A 51 -29.56 -1.72 11.14
CA LYS A 51 -30.94 -1.38 11.55
C LYS A 51 -31.24 0.13 11.54
N HIS A 52 -30.21 0.96 11.67
CA HIS A 52 -30.26 2.43 11.56
C HIS A 52 -30.82 2.96 10.23
N LYS A 53 -30.69 2.23 9.11
CA LYS A 53 -31.29 2.65 7.81
C LYS A 53 -32.81 2.74 7.86
N ILE A 54 -33.48 1.82 8.58
CA ILE A 54 -34.95 1.81 8.70
C ILE A 54 -35.40 3.02 9.53
N PHE A 55 -34.70 3.29 10.63
CA PHE A 55 -34.99 4.44 11.48
C PHE A 55 -34.74 5.77 10.75
N LEU A 56 -33.67 5.87 9.96
CA LEU A 56 -33.41 7.02 9.09
C LEU A 56 -34.52 7.25 8.07
N LYS A 57 -35.05 6.20 7.44
CA LYS A 57 -36.20 6.31 6.52
C LYS A 57 -37.44 6.87 7.20
N LEU A 58 -37.69 6.49 8.46
CA LEU A 58 -38.81 7.03 9.24
C LEU A 58 -38.57 8.51 9.58
N LEU A 59 -37.35 8.84 10.03
CA LEU A 59 -36.98 10.19 10.45
C LEU A 59 -36.95 11.19 9.29
N PHE A 60 -36.69 10.72 8.06
CA PHE A 60 -36.76 11.54 6.83
C PHE A 60 -38.16 12.13 6.58
N LEU A 61 -39.23 11.44 6.99
CA LEU A 61 -40.60 11.94 6.83
C LEU A 61 -40.92 13.07 7.83
N PHE A 62 -40.14 13.19 8.90
CA PHE A 62 -40.45 14.09 10.00
C PHE A 62 -40.40 15.58 9.63
N PRO A 63 -39.37 16.11 8.93
CA PRO A 63 -39.40 17.49 8.46
C PRO A 63 -40.57 17.79 7.52
N VAL A 64 -40.93 16.83 6.65
CA VAL A 64 -42.08 16.98 5.74
C VAL A 64 -43.38 17.07 6.53
N LEU A 65 -43.54 16.21 7.54
CA LEU A 65 -44.66 16.26 8.46
C LEU A 65 -44.74 17.61 9.17
N LEU A 66 -43.62 18.16 9.65
CA LEU A 66 -43.58 19.48 10.28
C LEU A 66 -43.99 20.62 9.33
N ILE A 67 -43.62 20.55 8.05
CA ILE A 67 -44.08 21.54 7.05
C ILE A 67 -45.59 21.41 6.86
N CYS A 68 -46.10 20.19 6.73
CA CYS A 68 -47.54 19.95 6.58
C CYS A 68 -48.32 20.43 7.81
N THR A 69 -47.85 20.14 9.03
CA THR A 69 -48.49 20.60 10.27
C THR A 69 -48.40 22.12 10.43
N PHE A 70 -47.29 22.72 10.01
CA PHE A 70 -47.15 24.17 9.99
C PHE A 70 -48.16 24.84 9.05
N ILE A 71 -48.31 24.34 7.82
CA ILE A 71 -49.28 24.88 6.86
C ILE A 71 -50.72 24.66 7.38
N ALA A 72 -51.01 23.46 7.91
CA ALA A 72 -52.32 23.15 8.47
C ALA A 72 -52.67 24.06 9.65
N SER A 73 -51.69 24.46 10.47
CA SER A 73 -51.91 25.34 11.64
C SER A 73 -52.49 26.72 11.31
N PHE A 74 -52.40 27.17 10.05
CA PHE A 74 -53.05 28.42 9.62
C PHE A 74 -54.56 28.26 9.41
N TYR A 75 -55.02 27.05 9.07
CA TYR A 75 -56.43 26.74 8.83
C TYR A 75 -57.10 26.16 10.06
N TRP A 76 -56.36 25.36 10.83
CA TRP A 76 -56.86 24.68 12.01
C TRP A 76 -55.75 24.48 13.04
N ASP A 77 -55.94 25.07 14.23
CA ASP A 77 -55.11 24.87 15.42
C ASP A 77 -56.05 24.69 16.62
N PHE A 78 -55.53 24.32 17.78
CA PHE A 78 -56.31 24.05 19.00
C PHE A 78 -56.80 25.33 19.71
N ASN A 79 -57.10 26.37 18.94
CA ASN A 79 -57.55 27.67 19.44
C ASN A 79 -58.92 27.51 20.12
N GLY A 80 -59.05 27.98 21.36
CA GLY A 80 -60.28 27.86 22.16
C GLY A 80 -60.51 26.48 22.78
N VAL A 81 -59.57 25.54 22.66
CA VAL A 81 -59.62 24.28 23.41
C VAL A 81 -59.00 24.53 24.79
N GLU A 82 -59.84 24.50 25.81
CA GLU A 82 -59.45 24.61 27.22
C GLU A 82 -59.64 23.25 27.90
N THR A 83 -58.62 22.78 28.60
CA THR A 83 -58.73 21.58 29.44
C THR A 83 -58.29 21.88 30.85
N THR A 84 -59.09 21.44 31.82
CA THR A 84 -58.75 21.51 33.23
C THR A 84 -58.10 20.19 33.64
N ILE A 85 -56.78 20.22 33.88
CA ILE A 85 -56.01 19.06 34.36
C ILE A 85 -55.53 19.38 35.78
N PHE A 86 -55.93 18.57 36.76
CA PHE A 86 -55.58 18.76 38.19
C PHE A 86 -55.84 20.19 38.75
N GLY A 87 -56.89 20.87 38.26
CA GLY A 87 -57.26 22.22 38.69
C GLY A 87 -56.48 23.37 38.03
N PHE A 88 -55.58 23.06 37.08
CA PHE A 88 -54.87 24.05 36.27
C PHE A 88 -55.55 24.22 34.91
N TYR A 89 -55.74 25.48 34.49
CA TYR A 89 -56.29 25.83 33.18
C TYR A 89 -55.18 25.76 32.12
N ILE A 90 -55.33 24.87 31.14
CA ILE A 90 -54.40 24.72 30.03
C ILE A 90 -55.12 25.12 28.74
N GLU A 91 -54.66 26.24 28.18
CA GLU A 91 -55.06 26.73 26.86
C GLU A 91 -54.10 26.17 25.81
N PHE A 92 -54.65 25.53 24.77
CA PHE A 92 -53.90 24.90 23.67
C PHE A 92 -53.63 25.80 22.48
N GLU A 93 -53.74 27.11 22.68
CA GLU A 93 -53.55 28.09 21.62
C GLU A 93 -52.15 27.99 20.99
N GLY A 94 -52.10 27.94 19.66
CA GLY A 94 -50.86 27.96 18.90
C GLY A 94 -49.95 26.74 19.05
N LEU A 95 -50.42 25.65 19.68
CA LEU A 95 -49.59 24.46 19.96
C LEU A 95 -48.99 23.90 18.66
N MET A 96 -49.82 23.63 17.64
CA MET A 96 -49.35 23.03 16.39
C MET A 96 -48.34 23.93 15.69
N ARG A 97 -48.62 25.23 15.67
CA ARG A 97 -47.74 26.23 15.05
C ARG A 97 -46.38 26.32 15.74
N ILE A 98 -46.35 26.42 17.07
CA ILE A 98 -45.12 26.55 17.84
C ILE A 98 -44.26 25.28 17.71
N LEU A 99 -44.86 24.10 17.87
CA LEU A 99 -44.18 22.81 17.71
C LEU A 99 -43.57 22.65 16.31
N SER A 100 -44.31 23.04 15.28
CA SER A 100 -43.88 22.91 13.89
C SER A 100 -42.75 23.90 13.56
N ILE A 101 -42.89 25.18 13.93
CA ILE A 101 -41.84 26.19 13.72
C ILE A 101 -40.56 25.82 14.46
N SER A 102 -40.66 25.45 15.75
CA SER A 102 -39.47 25.10 16.53
C SER A 102 -38.76 23.86 15.97
N GLY A 103 -39.52 22.85 15.51
CA GLY A 103 -38.95 21.70 14.82
C GLY A 103 -38.29 22.06 13.48
N LEU A 104 -38.91 22.91 12.67
CA LEU A 104 -38.34 23.37 11.40
C LEU A 104 -37.07 24.20 11.59
N ILE A 105 -37.03 25.06 12.61
CA ILE A 105 -35.82 25.80 12.99
C ILE A 105 -34.73 24.83 13.43
N GLY A 106 -35.04 23.82 14.24
CA GLY A 106 -34.09 22.78 14.64
C GLY A 106 -33.51 22.00 13.45
N PHE A 107 -34.35 21.66 12.48
CA PHE A 107 -33.92 21.03 11.22
C PHE A 107 -33.01 21.95 10.39
N LEU A 108 -33.46 23.20 10.16
CA LEU A 108 -32.79 24.15 9.29
C LEU A 108 -31.42 24.58 9.86
N THR A 109 -31.35 24.81 11.16
CA THR A 109 -30.11 25.21 11.84
C THR A 109 -29.07 24.11 11.75
N ASN A 110 -29.45 22.85 11.99
CA ASN A 110 -28.51 21.75 11.88
C ASN A 110 -28.11 21.45 10.42
N TRP A 111 -29.04 21.57 9.48
CA TRP A 111 -28.73 21.50 8.05
C TRP A 111 -27.71 22.57 7.63
N LEU A 112 -27.89 23.80 8.10
CA LEU A 112 -27.00 24.91 7.82
C LEU A 112 -25.61 24.66 8.44
N ALA A 113 -25.56 24.21 9.69
CA ALA A 113 -24.30 23.89 10.39
C ALA A 113 -23.51 22.80 9.66
N ILE A 114 -24.17 21.70 9.25
CA ILE A 114 -23.53 20.63 8.46
C ILE A 114 -23.07 21.19 7.11
N THR A 115 -23.89 22.01 6.45
CA THR A 115 -23.51 22.60 5.15
C THR A 115 -22.29 23.50 5.28
N MET A 116 -22.21 24.31 6.35
CA MET A 116 -21.05 25.17 6.66
C MET A 116 -19.80 24.38 7.03
N LEU A 117 -19.93 23.12 7.46
CA LEU A 117 -18.78 22.25 7.70
C LEU A 117 -18.02 21.97 6.40
N PHE A 118 -18.74 21.75 5.29
CA PHE A 118 -18.17 21.30 4.02
C PHE A 118 -18.07 22.39 2.96
N ARG A 119 -18.94 23.42 3.00
CA ARG A 119 -19.03 24.47 1.98
C ARG A 119 -18.95 25.87 2.60
N PRO A 120 -18.43 26.87 1.87
CA PRO A 120 -17.82 26.77 0.54
C PRO A 120 -16.40 26.16 0.59
N ALA A 121 -15.98 25.48 -0.48
CA ALA A 121 -14.64 24.88 -0.55
C ALA A 121 -13.55 25.95 -0.44
N GLN A 122 -13.68 27.01 -1.24
CA GLN A 122 -12.79 28.18 -1.23
C GLN A 122 -13.35 29.30 -0.34
N ARG A 123 -12.45 30.11 0.23
CA ARG A 123 -12.80 31.25 1.07
C ARG A 123 -13.63 32.30 0.30
N ARG A 124 -14.81 32.62 0.84
CA ARG A 124 -15.70 33.68 0.35
C ARG A 124 -15.76 34.85 1.35
N PRO A 125 -16.03 36.09 0.89
CA PRO A 125 -15.98 37.28 1.75
C PRO A 125 -17.05 37.31 2.85
N ILE A 126 -18.23 36.73 2.61
CA ILE A 126 -19.37 36.79 3.56
C ILE A 126 -19.44 35.54 4.44
N PHE A 127 -19.38 34.36 3.82
CA PHE A 127 -19.57 33.08 4.50
C PHE A 127 -18.26 32.41 4.95
N GLY A 128 -17.11 33.02 4.68
CA GLY A 128 -15.80 32.43 4.96
C GLY A 128 -15.55 31.18 4.12
N GLN A 129 -14.83 30.22 4.69
CA GLN A 129 -14.54 28.90 4.13
C GLN A 129 -15.18 27.83 5.02
N GLY A 130 -15.59 26.70 4.45
CA GLY A 130 -16.07 25.58 5.25
C GLY A 130 -15.00 25.07 6.21
N LEU A 131 -15.40 24.56 7.37
CA LEU A 131 -14.46 24.15 8.42
C LEU A 131 -13.51 23.02 7.98
N VAL A 132 -14.01 22.04 7.22
CA VAL A 132 -13.22 20.89 6.73
C VAL A 132 -12.20 21.32 5.67
N PRO A 133 -12.57 22.04 4.58
CA PRO A 133 -11.61 22.61 3.64
C PRO A 133 -10.56 23.50 4.33
N ALA A 134 -10.97 24.35 5.27
CA ALA A 134 -10.08 25.26 5.99
C ALA A 134 -9.05 24.54 6.90
N GLN A 135 -9.35 23.32 7.35
CA GLN A 135 -8.44 22.49 8.16
C GLN A 135 -7.77 21.37 7.36
N LYS A 136 -7.78 21.44 6.03
CA LYS A 136 -7.23 20.40 5.14
C LYS A 136 -5.84 19.92 5.58
N ASP A 137 -4.88 20.82 5.77
CA ASP A 137 -3.49 20.44 6.08
C ASP A 137 -3.39 19.72 7.43
N ARG A 138 -4.17 20.18 8.41
CA ARG A 138 -4.24 19.55 9.73
C ARG A 138 -4.88 18.16 9.66
N ILE A 139 -5.91 18.00 8.84
CA ILE A 139 -6.57 16.72 8.61
C ILE A 139 -5.60 15.77 7.89
N ALA A 140 -4.88 16.26 6.88
CA ALA A 140 -3.88 15.50 6.14
C ALA A 140 -2.78 14.96 7.07
N PHE A 141 -2.20 15.82 7.90
CA PHE A 141 -1.19 15.43 8.90
C PHE A 141 -1.72 14.37 9.88
N ARG A 142 -2.92 14.58 10.45
CA ARG A 142 -3.50 13.63 11.42
C ARG A 142 -3.86 12.30 10.79
N LEU A 143 -4.37 12.31 9.57
CA LEU A 143 -4.70 11.10 8.85
C LEU A 143 -3.42 10.35 8.45
N ALA A 144 -2.39 11.08 7.99
CA ALA A 144 -1.08 10.50 7.69
C ALA A 144 -0.48 9.83 8.93
N ALA A 145 -0.50 10.50 10.09
CA ALA A 145 -0.04 9.92 11.35
C ALA A 145 -0.79 8.63 11.71
N ALA A 146 -2.13 8.67 11.69
CA ALA A 146 -2.93 7.48 11.99
C ALA A 146 -2.68 6.33 11.01
N VAL A 147 -2.50 6.62 9.72
CA VAL A 147 -2.20 5.59 8.72
C VAL A 147 -0.80 5.02 8.93
N SER A 148 0.21 5.86 9.14
CA SER A 148 1.60 5.43 9.28
C SER A 148 1.90 4.72 10.60
N GLU A 149 1.17 5.07 11.68
CA GLU A 149 1.36 4.46 13.00
C GLU A 149 0.55 3.17 13.14
N ASP A 150 -0.75 3.21 12.79
CA ASP A 150 -1.69 2.14 13.15
C ASP A 150 -2.05 1.19 12.00
N LEU A 151 -1.94 1.62 10.73
CA LEU A 151 -2.45 0.84 9.59
C LEU A 151 -1.35 0.25 8.72
N ILE A 152 -0.40 1.09 8.30
CA ILE A 152 0.65 0.76 7.32
C ILE A 152 1.98 1.21 7.94
N ASN A 153 2.45 0.44 8.91
CA ASN A 153 3.76 0.63 9.51
C ASN A 153 4.74 -0.47 9.04
N PRO A 154 6.06 -0.23 9.13
CA PRO A 154 7.08 -1.19 8.71
C PRO A 154 6.89 -2.60 9.29
N ASP A 155 6.43 -2.71 10.53
CA ASP A 155 6.34 -3.98 11.23
C ASP A 155 5.14 -4.80 10.75
N ILE A 156 3.98 -4.15 10.54
CA ILE A 156 2.80 -4.77 9.92
C ILE A 156 3.14 -5.25 8.50
N ILE A 157 3.88 -4.46 7.71
CA ILE A 157 4.26 -4.86 6.35
C ILE A 157 5.16 -6.10 6.39
N LYS A 158 6.20 -6.11 7.23
CA LYS A 158 7.09 -7.27 7.38
C LYS A 158 6.32 -8.52 7.83
N GLN A 159 5.47 -8.37 8.84
CA GLN A 159 4.62 -9.46 9.32
C GLN A 159 3.73 -10.00 8.19
N LYS A 160 3.10 -9.12 7.40
CA LYS A 160 2.23 -9.56 6.31
C LYS A 160 2.99 -10.28 5.19
N ILE A 161 4.20 -9.82 4.87
CA ILE A 161 5.09 -10.49 3.91
C ILE A 161 5.43 -11.90 4.40
N GLN A 162 5.78 -12.06 5.68
CA GLN A 162 6.07 -13.36 6.28
C GLN A 162 4.83 -14.28 6.27
N GLU A 163 3.67 -13.81 6.74
CA GLU A 163 2.43 -14.59 6.78
C GLU A 163 1.98 -15.10 5.39
N SER A 164 2.22 -14.29 4.35
CA SER A 164 1.83 -14.63 2.98
C SER A 164 2.76 -15.65 2.31
N ASN A 165 3.91 -15.97 2.90
CA ASN A 165 4.99 -16.74 2.26
C ASN A 165 5.37 -16.19 0.86
N ALA A 166 5.19 -14.89 0.64
CA ALA A 166 5.40 -14.28 -0.67
C ALA A 166 6.83 -14.49 -1.18
N ILE A 167 7.84 -14.38 -0.30
CA ILE A 167 9.25 -14.53 -0.66
C ILE A 167 9.51 -15.93 -1.22
N SER A 168 9.05 -16.97 -0.53
CA SER A 168 9.22 -18.35 -0.99
C SER A 168 8.45 -18.63 -2.28
N LYS A 169 7.22 -18.08 -2.42
CA LYS A 169 6.42 -18.21 -3.64
C LYS A 169 7.13 -17.59 -4.85
N TYR A 170 7.57 -16.34 -4.74
CA TYR A 170 8.24 -15.64 -5.83
C TYR A 170 9.63 -16.22 -6.12
N ARG A 171 10.34 -16.72 -5.12
CA ARG A 171 11.59 -17.46 -5.34
C ARG A 171 11.35 -18.70 -6.18
N ALA A 172 10.35 -19.52 -5.83
CA ALA A 172 10.03 -20.72 -6.60
C ALA A 172 9.65 -20.38 -8.05
N GLN A 173 8.83 -19.35 -8.25
CA GLN A 173 8.50 -18.84 -9.58
C GLN A 173 9.74 -18.37 -10.35
N ALA A 174 10.65 -17.65 -9.70
CA ALA A 174 11.89 -17.19 -10.31
C ALA A 174 12.83 -18.36 -10.67
N THR A 175 12.89 -19.41 -9.85
CA THR A 175 13.67 -20.62 -10.15
C THR A 175 13.13 -21.34 -11.38
N GLU A 176 11.80 -21.49 -11.48
CA GLU A 176 11.16 -22.09 -12.66
C GLU A 176 11.42 -21.26 -13.92
N TYR A 177 11.23 -19.94 -13.81
CA TYR A 177 11.51 -19.02 -14.91
C TYR A 177 12.97 -19.11 -15.39
N ILE A 178 13.93 -19.14 -14.46
CA ILE A 178 15.35 -19.29 -14.79
C ILE A 178 15.62 -20.63 -15.48
N ARG A 179 14.95 -21.71 -15.05
CA ARG A 179 15.06 -23.03 -15.71
C ARG A 179 14.56 -22.97 -17.15
N GLU A 180 13.38 -22.39 -17.39
CA GLU A 180 12.84 -22.23 -18.74
C GLU A 180 13.74 -21.38 -19.65
N VAL A 181 14.32 -20.30 -19.12
CA VAL A 181 15.27 -19.46 -19.84
C VAL A 181 16.53 -20.22 -20.21
N ILE A 182 17.09 -20.97 -19.26
CA ILE A 182 18.34 -21.71 -19.45
C ILE A 182 18.13 -22.88 -20.42
N ASP A 183 16.97 -23.53 -20.39
CA ASP A 183 16.66 -24.66 -21.26
C ASP A 183 16.33 -24.26 -22.70
N ASP A 184 16.13 -22.96 -22.98
CA ASP A 184 15.91 -22.47 -24.34
C ASP A 184 17.19 -22.64 -25.20
N PRO A 185 17.14 -23.46 -26.27
CA PRO A 185 18.30 -23.68 -27.15
C PRO A 185 18.81 -22.40 -27.81
N GLU A 186 17.92 -21.44 -28.09
CA GLU A 186 18.28 -20.15 -28.69
C GLU A 186 19.13 -19.32 -27.71
N PHE A 187 18.70 -19.24 -26.45
CA PHE A 187 19.45 -18.56 -25.39
C PHE A 187 20.83 -19.18 -25.18
N ARG A 188 20.93 -20.51 -25.16
CA ARG A 188 22.21 -21.22 -25.03
C ARG A 188 23.15 -20.91 -26.20
N ALA A 189 22.62 -20.90 -27.43
CA ALA A 189 23.41 -20.60 -28.61
C ALA A 189 23.93 -19.15 -28.61
N ASP A 190 23.06 -18.19 -28.28
CA ASP A 190 23.41 -16.77 -28.19
C ASP A 190 24.47 -16.52 -27.11
N LEU A 191 24.29 -17.13 -25.92
CA LEU A 191 25.24 -17.03 -24.81
C LEU A 191 26.61 -17.65 -25.16
N LYS A 192 26.61 -18.81 -25.83
CA LYS A 192 27.84 -19.45 -26.33
C LYS A 192 28.57 -18.56 -27.32
N SER A 193 27.87 -18.03 -28.31
CA SER A 193 28.48 -17.14 -29.30
C SER A 193 29.09 -15.91 -28.63
N LEU A 194 28.37 -15.31 -27.69
CA LEU A 194 28.86 -14.17 -26.90
C LEU A 194 30.14 -14.53 -26.13
N ALA A 195 30.15 -15.67 -25.44
CA ALA A 195 31.29 -16.12 -24.65
C ALA A 195 32.53 -16.42 -25.51
N VAL A 196 32.35 -17.07 -26.66
CA VAL A 196 33.44 -17.33 -27.62
C VAL A 196 34.02 -16.02 -28.13
N ASN A 197 33.16 -15.13 -28.63
CA ASN A 197 33.59 -13.84 -29.18
C ASN A 197 34.35 -13.01 -28.13
N TYR A 198 33.86 -13.01 -26.88
CA TYR A 198 34.53 -12.33 -25.78
C TYR A 198 35.93 -12.92 -25.52
N VAL A 199 36.04 -14.25 -25.39
CA VAL A 199 37.33 -14.90 -25.13
C VAL A 199 38.30 -14.71 -26.30
N ASP A 200 37.84 -14.87 -27.54
CA ASP A 200 38.67 -14.69 -28.73
C ASP A 200 39.20 -13.25 -28.82
N GLU A 201 38.35 -12.26 -28.56
CA GLU A 201 38.76 -10.85 -28.58
C GLU A 201 39.69 -10.51 -27.41
N MET A 202 39.43 -11.03 -26.21
CA MET A 202 40.31 -10.81 -25.05
C MET A 202 41.69 -11.45 -25.27
N VAL A 203 41.75 -12.68 -25.74
CA VAL A 203 43.01 -13.40 -26.03
C VAL A 203 43.74 -12.79 -27.22
N ALA A 204 43.08 -12.06 -28.12
CA ALA A 204 43.78 -11.31 -29.16
C ALA A 204 44.62 -10.14 -28.61
N GLN A 205 44.20 -9.54 -27.48
CA GLN A 205 44.87 -8.37 -26.91
C GLN A 205 46.26 -8.73 -26.34
N PRO A 206 47.35 -8.02 -26.74
CA PRO A 206 48.70 -8.32 -26.27
C PRO A 206 48.86 -8.26 -24.75
N GLU A 207 48.23 -7.27 -24.09
CA GLU A 207 48.30 -7.11 -22.63
C GLU A 207 47.66 -8.30 -21.90
N VAL A 208 46.50 -8.76 -22.39
CA VAL A 208 45.81 -9.92 -21.81
C VAL A 208 46.63 -11.19 -22.01
N ARG A 209 47.24 -11.38 -23.19
CA ARG A 209 48.15 -12.52 -23.44
C ARG A 209 49.35 -12.51 -22.54
N ALA A 210 50.01 -11.37 -22.37
CA ALA A 210 51.16 -11.23 -21.48
C ALA A 210 50.79 -11.57 -20.04
N ASN A 211 49.66 -11.03 -19.55
CA ASN A 211 49.16 -11.31 -18.20
C ASN A 211 48.80 -12.80 -17.99
N ILE A 212 48.13 -13.42 -18.98
CA ILE A 212 47.81 -14.84 -18.93
C ILE A 212 49.09 -15.68 -18.98
N ALA A 213 50.04 -15.33 -19.85
CA ALA A 213 51.32 -16.04 -19.98
C ALA A 213 52.13 -15.98 -18.67
N GLU A 214 52.24 -14.79 -18.08
CA GLU A 214 52.89 -14.60 -16.78
C GLU A 214 52.18 -15.42 -15.68
N SER A 215 50.85 -15.37 -15.63
CA SER A 215 50.08 -16.15 -14.65
C SER A 215 50.26 -17.66 -14.83
N ILE A 216 50.35 -18.15 -16.07
CA ILE A 216 50.59 -19.57 -16.37
C ILE A 216 52.00 -19.96 -15.91
N ILE A 217 53.02 -19.17 -16.26
CA ILE A 217 54.41 -19.40 -15.84
C ILE A 217 54.50 -19.45 -14.32
N HIS A 218 53.90 -18.48 -13.63
CA HIS A 218 53.88 -18.43 -12.17
C HIS A 218 53.14 -19.62 -11.54
N GLN A 219 52.02 -20.07 -12.12
CA GLN A 219 51.33 -21.28 -11.66
C GLN A 219 52.16 -22.54 -11.87
N ILE A 220 52.87 -22.66 -12.99
CA ILE A 220 53.77 -23.79 -13.23
C ILE A 220 54.89 -23.79 -12.17
N GLU A 221 55.52 -22.64 -11.90
CA GLU A 221 56.57 -22.53 -10.89
C GLU A 221 56.11 -22.87 -9.47
N ASN A 222 54.87 -22.52 -9.12
CA ASN A 222 54.32 -22.76 -7.78
C ASN A 222 53.78 -24.17 -7.57
N ASN A 223 53.32 -24.84 -8.63
CA ASN A 223 52.84 -26.23 -8.54
C ASN A 223 53.99 -27.25 -8.51
N ILE A 224 55.23 -26.84 -8.73
CA ILE A 224 56.41 -27.70 -8.59
C ILE A 224 56.90 -27.63 -7.15
N GLU A 225 57.19 -28.81 -6.57
CA GLU A 225 57.69 -28.98 -5.21
C GLU A 225 58.92 -28.11 -4.93
N GLU A 226 58.93 -27.48 -3.75
CA GLU A 226 59.82 -26.36 -3.43
C GLU A 226 61.32 -26.72 -3.40
N ASN A 227 61.64 -28.01 -3.30
CA ASN A 227 63.01 -28.55 -3.26
C ASN A 227 63.32 -29.53 -4.40
N SER A 228 62.51 -29.56 -5.46
CA SER A 228 62.70 -30.51 -6.55
C SER A 228 63.73 -30.01 -7.57
N PHE A 229 64.44 -30.94 -8.21
CA PHE A 229 65.40 -30.62 -9.27
C PHE A 229 64.73 -29.91 -10.45
N GLU A 230 63.47 -30.26 -10.74
CA GLU A 230 62.63 -29.65 -11.76
C GLU A 230 62.37 -28.17 -11.49
N LYS A 231 62.17 -27.75 -10.23
CA LYS A 231 61.98 -26.33 -9.88
C LYS A 231 63.24 -25.51 -10.09
N VAL A 232 64.38 -26.07 -9.70
CA VAL A 232 65.70 -25.44 -9.90
C VAL A 232 66.02 -25.34 -11.38
N ALA A 233 65.77 -26.40 -12.15
CA ALA A 233 65.95 -26.42 -13.60
C ALA A 233 65.02 -25.42 -14.31
N LEU A 234 63.74 -25.37 -13.92
CA LEU A 234 62.77 -24.43 -14.45
C LEU A 234 63.15 -22.99 -14.14
N LYS A 235 63.54 -22.67 -12.89
CA LYS A 235 64.01 -21.33 -12.51
C LYS A 235 65.29 -20.92 -13.24
N ALA A 236 66.23 -21.85 -13.43
CA ALA A 236 67.44 -21.58 -14.20
C ALA A 236 67.10 -21.32 -15.68
N TYR A 237 66.16 -22.09 -16.25
CA TYR A 237 65.68 -21.88 -17.60
C TYR A 237 64.91 -20.57 -17.75
N SER A 238 63.99 -20.24 -16.83
CA SER A 238 63.24 -18.98 -16.84
C SER A 238 64.14 -17.77 -16.56
N PHE A 239 65.22 -17.92 -15.79
CA PHE A 239 66.22 -16.86 -15.60
C PHE A 239 67.06 -16.58 -16.85
N ILE A 240 67.46 -17.63 -17.58
CA ILE A 240 68.34 -17.50 -18.77
C ILE A 240 67.52 -17.19 -20.04
N LYS A 241 66.29 -17.70 -20.14
CA LYS A 241 65.43 -17.71 -21.34
C LYS A 241 64.03 -17.17 -21.07
N GLY A 242 63.81 -16.41 -20.00
CA GLY A 242 62.47 -15.98 -19.56
C GLY A 242 61.64 -15.31 -20.65
N GLN A 243 62.27 -14.46 -21.47
CA GLN A 243 61.60 -13.78 -22.57
C GLN A 243 61.18 -14.74 -23.70
N GLU A 244 61.98 -15.78 -23.99
CA GLU A 244 61.61 -16.83 -24.93
C GLU A 244 60.45 -17.69 -24.39
N MET A 245 60.46 -18.01 -23.10
CA MET A 245 59.40 -18.79 -22.45
C MET A 245 58.07 -18.05 -22.49
N GLN A 246 58.09 -16.75 -22.22
CA GLN A 246 56.91 -15.90 -22.34
C GLN A 246 56.40 -15.85 -23.78
N THR A 247 57.27 -15.64 -24.77
CA THR A 247 56.85 -15.64 -26.18
C THR A 247 56.29 -16.99 -26.64
N LEU A 248 56.81 -18.12 -26.13
CA LEU A 248 56.29 -19.46 -26.44
C LEU A 248 54.87 -19.65 -25.91
N VAL A 249 54.59 -19.16 -24.70
CA VAL A 249 53.24 -19.23 -24.10
C VAL A 249 52.30 -18.26 -24.84
N GLU A 250 52.75 -17.03 -25.13
CA GLU A 250 51.96 -16.06 -25.90
C GLU A 250 51.63 -16.57 -27.32
N ASP A 251 52.56 -17.26 -28.00
CA ASP A 251 52.33 -17.91 -29.30
C ASP A 251 51.43 -19.16 -29.21
N ALA A 252 51.38 -19.83 -28.05
CA ALA A 252 50.39 -20.87 -27.81
C ALA A 252 49.00 -20.26 -27.59
N LEU A 253 48.92 -19.11 -26.91
CA LEU A 253 47.68 -18.35 -26.70
C LEU A 253 47.12 -17.77 -28.02
N THR A 254 47.94 -17.43 -29.00
CA THR A 254 47.45 -16.98 -30.33
C THR A 254 46.84 -18.09 -31.18
N LYS A 255 47.15 -19.35 -30.86
CA LYS A 255 46.63 -20.54 -31.56
C LYS A 255 45.44 -21.18 -30.84
N LEU A 256 45.11 -20.67 -29.65
CA LEU A 256 43.94 -21.06 -28.85
C LEU A 256 42.57 -20.60 -29.40
N PRO A 257 42.43 -19.48 -30.15
CA PRO A 257 41.14 -19.09 -30.73
C PRO A 257 40.63 -20.21 -31.65
N GLY A 258 39.44 -20.73 -31.36
CA GLY A 258 38.86 -21.91 -32.01
C GLY A 258 38.92 -23.22 -31.19
N GLY A 259 39.73 -23.29 -30.13
CA GLY A 259 39.74 -24.40 -29.16
C GLY A 259 38.63 -24.33 -28.10
N GLY A 260 37.74 -23.33 -28.22
CA GLY A 260 36.66 -23.03 -27.29
C GLY A 260 35.61 -24.14 -27.16
N GLU A 261 35.53 -25.10 -28.09
CA GLU A 261 34.56 -26.21 -28.03
C GLU A 261 34.54 -26.92 -26.67
N LYS A 262 35.71 -27.23 -26.10
CA LYS A 262 35.80 -27.84 -24.76
C LYS A 262 35.38 -26.89 -23.62
N GLY A 263 35.53 -25.58 -23.83
CA GLY A 263 35.04 -24.55 -22.92
C GLY A 263 33.52 -24.37 -23.01
N LEU A 264 32.95 -24.55 -24.20
CA LEU A 264 31.51 -24.51 -24.45
C LEU A 264 30.81 -25.71 -23.81
N ASP A 265 31.42 -26.89 -23.81
CA ASP A 265 30.90 -28.05 -23.07
C ASP A 265 30.84 -27.77 -21.56
N LYS A 266 31.82 -27.03 -21.01
CA LYS A 266 31.79 -26.62 -19.60
C LYS A 266 30.69 -25.58 -19.33
N LEU A 267 30.43 -24.69 -20.29
CA LEU A 267 29.33 -23.73 -20.20
C LEU A 267 27.98 -24.47 -20.18
N ASP A 268 27.78 -25.46 -21.04
CA ASP A 268 26.57 -26.30 -21.02
C ASP A 268 26.38 -27.01 -19.69
N ASN A 269 27.41 -27.70 -19.20
CA ASN A 269 27.36 -28.37 -17.90
C ASN A 269 27.10 -27.38 -16.74
N PHE A 270 27.63 -26.16 -16.83
CA PHE A 270 27.35 -25.12 -15.84
C PHE A 270 25.88 -24.69 -15.89
N LEU A 271 25.34 -24.45 -17.08
CA LEU A 271 23.94 -24.08 -17.30
C LEU A 271 22.99 -25.18 -16.81
N ASP A 272 23.28 -26.45 -17.11
CA ASP A 272 22.47 -27.60 -16.68
C ASP A 272 22.39 -27.73 -15.15
N THR A 273 23.47 -27.39 -14.45
CA THR A 273 23.53 -27.48 -12.97
C THR A 273 23.11 -26.19 -12.27
N LEU A 274 22.85 -25.11 -13.00
CA LEU A 274 22.55 -23.80 -12.41
C LEU A 274 21.19 -23.77 -11.69
N PRO A 275 20.08 -24.29 -12.25
CA PRO A 275 18.80 -24.36 -11.54
C PRO A 275 18.91 -25.12 -10.21
N ASP A 276 19.58 -26.27 -10.21
CA ASP A 276 19.74 -27.11 -9.02
C ASP A 276 20.61 -26.42 -7.96
N LYS A 277 21.65 -25.67 -8.36
CA LYS A 277 22.45 -24.84 -7.44
C LYS A 277 21.64 -23.70 -6.84
N ILE A 278 20.73 -23.09 -7.60
CA ILE A 278 19.82 -22.05 -7.08
C ILE A 278 18.86 -22.65 -6.05
N GLU A 279 18.31 -23.82 -6.34
CA GLU A 279 17.41 -24.53 -5.42
C GLU A 279 18.11 -24.97 -4.13
N ALA A 280 19.34 -25.51 -4.24
CA ALA A 280 20.16 -25.88 -3.09
C ALA A 280 20.51 -24.69 -2.17
N ASN A 281 20.60 -23.48 -2.74
CA ASN A 281 20.86 -22.23 -2.01
C ASN A 281 19.60 -21.42 -1.73
N SER A 282 18.41 -22.01 -1.86
CA SER A 282 17.11 -21.34 -1.70
C SER A 282 16.99 -20.56 -0.40
N SER A 283 17.34 -21.15 0.74
CA SER A 283 17.27 -20.49 2.06
C SER A 283 18.17 -19.25 2.16
N THR A 284 19.36 -19.29 1.56
CA THR A 284 20.28 -18.15 1.50
C THR A 284 19.68 -17.02 0.66
N ILE A 285 19.08 -17.36 -0.49
CA ILE A 285 18.41 -16.38 -1.37
C ILE A 285 17.23 -15.75 -0.63
N GLU A 286 16.41 -16.54 0.07
CA GLU A 286 15.29 -16.02 0.86
C GLU A 286 15.77 -15.05 1.95
N ASN A 287 16.85 -15.38 2.66
CA ASN A 287 17.43 -14.50 3.67
C ASN A 287 17.95 -13.18 3.08
N ILE A 288 18.64 -13.24 1.94
CA ILE A 288 19.12 -12.05 1.23
C ILE A 288 17.93 -11.17 0.82
N VAL A 289 16.93 -11.75 0.13
CA VAL A 289 15.72 -11.02 -0.30
C VAL A 289 14.98 -10.45 0.89
N THR A 290 14.81 -11.21 1.97
CA THR A 290 14.17 -10.75 3.21
C THR A 290 14.91 -9.54 3.79
N SER A 291 16.24 -9.61 3.88
CA SER A 291 17.05 -8.52 4.44
C SER A 291 16.97 -7.24 3.60
N LEU A 292 16.97 -7.37 2.26
CA LEU A 292 16.81 -6.26 1.33
C LEU A 292 15.42 -5.63 1.45
N LEU A 293 14.37 -6.45 1.47
CA LEU A 293 12.99 -5.98 1.65
C LEU A 293 12.85 -5.25 2.99
N TYR A 294 13.40 -5.79 4.08
CA TYR A 294 13.31 -5.16 5.39
C TYR A 294 14.02 -3.82 5.43
N LYS A 295 15.18 -3.72 4.78
CA LYS A 295 15.93 -2.46 4.65
C LYS A 295 15.12 -1.44 3.84
N LEU A 296 14.51 -1.84 2.73
CA LEU A 296 13.66 -0.97 1.90
C LEU A 296 12.42 -0.49 2.65
N ILE A 297 11.72 -1.40 3.33
CA ILE A 297 10.52 -1.08 4.11
C ILE A 297 10.85 -0.09 5.25
N ASN A 298 11.98 -0.25 5.91
CA ASN A 298 12.42 0.67 6.96
C ASN A 298 12.83 2.06 6.43
N GLN A 299 13.19 2.16 5.16
CA GLN A 299 13.50 3.43 4.51
C GLN A 299 12.26 4.13 3.93
N LEU A 300 11.15 3.39 3.79
CA LEU A 300 9.90 3.93 3.28
C LEU A 300 9.22 4.76 4.37
N ASP A 301 9.24 6.08 4.21
CA ASP A 301 8.47 6.98 5.06
C ASP A 301 7.01 7.06 4.58
N VAL A 302 6.18 6.18 5.16
CA VAL A 302 4.75 6.13 4.85
C VAL A 302 4.04 7.41 5.29
N HIS A 303 4.53 8.07 6.34
CA HIS A 303 3.89 9.29 6.86
C HIS A 303 3.95 10.41 5.82
N SER A 304 5.14 10.76 5.35
CA SER A 304 5.31 11.79 4.32
C SER A 304 4.62 11.41 3.01
N LEU A 305 4.68 10.13 2.60
CA LEU A 305 4.01 9.67 1.40
C LEU A 305 2.48 9.88 1.45
N VAL A 306 1.84 9.58 2.59
CA VAL A 306 0.39 9.79 2.75
C VAL A 306 0.07 11.27 2.88
N GLU A 307 0.87 12.02 3.63
CA GLU A 307 0.67 13.46 3.81
C GLU A 307 0.75 14.23 2.49
N ASP A 308 1.80 13.99 1.69
CA ASP A 308 2.00 14.64 0.40
C ASP A 308 0.86 14.30 -0.57
N ASN A 309 0.44 13.02 -0.61
CA ASN A 309 -0.69 12.60 -1.44
C ASN A 309 -2.00 13.30 -1.04
N LEU A 310 -2.24 13.48 0.26
CA LEU A 310 -3.42 14.19 0.76
C LEU A 310 -3.36 15.71 0.55
N ARG A 311 -2.16 16.29 0.56
CA ARG A 311 -1.94 17.71 0.25
C ARG A 311 -2.16 18.00 -1.23
N GLU A 312 -1.83 17.07 -2.12
CA GLU A 312 -2.12 17.18 -3.55
C GLU A 312 -3.61 17.16 -3.89
N TYR A 313 -4.47 16.61 -3.02
CA TYR A 313 -5.90 16.59 -3.28
C TYR A 313 -6.49 17.99 -3.26
N ASP A 314 -7.28 18.33 -4.26
CA ASP A 314 -8.03 19.57 -4.24
C ASP A 314 -9.09 19.55 -3.10
N GLU A 315 -9.53 20.74 -2.70
CA GLU A 315 -10.53 20.91 -1.64
C GLU A 315 -11.82 20.11 -1.95
N GLN A 316 -12.18 19.99 -3.24
CA GLN A 316 -13.38 19.28 -3.68
C GLN A 316 -13.27 17.77 -3.50
N ARG A 317 -12.11 17.16 -3.81
CA ARG A 317 -11.92 15.72 -3.64
C ARG A 317 -11.89 15.34 -2.16
N LEU A 318 -11.24 16.15 -1.31
CA LEU A 318 -11.25 15.93 0.13
C LEU A 318 -12.67 16.06 0.70
N GLU A 319 -13.45 17.07 0.27
CA GLU A 319 -14.87 17.19 0.61
C GLU A 319 -15.61 15.91 0.23
N LYS A 320 -15.46 15.44 -1.01
CA LYS A 320 -16.19 14.27 -1.51
C LYS A 320 -15.83 13.00 -0.75
N LEU A 321 -14.56 12.81 -0.39
CA LEU A 321 -14.11 11.66 0.41
C LEU A 321 -14.74 11.66 1.80
N ILE A 322 -14.61 12.78 2.54
CA ILE A 322 -15.13 12.90 3.91
C ILE A 322 -16.66 12.83 3.91
N LYS A 323 -17.31 13.54 2.98
CA LYS A 323 -18.77 13.54 2.85
C LYS A 323 -19.31 12.15 2.54
N ASN A 324 -18.71 11.41 1.61
CA ASN A 324 -19.16 10.06 1.30
C ASN A 324 -18.98 9.09 2.47
N ALA A 325 -17.95 9.28 3.30
CA ALA A 325 -17.74 8.47 4.50
C ALA A 325 -18.72 8.82 5.64
N SER A 326 -19.22 10.06 5.68
CA SER A 326 -19.97 10.62 6.82
C SER A 326 -21.45 10.88 6.59
N ASN A 327 -21.91 10.92 5.33
CA ASN A 327 -23.22 11.46 4.93
C ASN A 327 -24.40 10.88 5.74
N ASP A 328 -24.47 9.57 5.91
CA ASP A 328 -25.60 8.92 6.59
C ASP A 328 -25.69 9.31 8.08
N GLN A 329 -24.54 9.54 8.73
CA GLN A 329 -24.47 9.96 10.12
C GLN A 329 -24.88 11.44 10.28
N LEU A 330 -24.47 12.30 9.34
CA LEU A 330 -24.82 13.72 9.38
C LEU A 330 -26.32 13.94 9.16
N GLN A 331 -26.93 13.20 8.23
CA GLN A 331 -28.37 13.25 8.01
C GLN A 331 -29.17 12.85 9.25
N TYR A 332 -28.68 11.88 10.02
CA TYR A 332 -29.29 11.51 11.30
C TYR A 332 -29.37 12.69 12.26
N ILE A 333 -28.27 13.42 12.43
CA ILE A 333 -28.21 14.61 13.31
C ILE A 333 -29.18 15.68 12.81
N GLN A 334 -29.29 15.87 11.49
CA GLN A 334 -30.20 16.83 10.89
C GLN A 334 -31.67 16.53 11.20
N TYR A 335 -32.10 15.28 11.01
CA TYR A 335 -33.49 14.92 11.31
C TYR A 335 -33.75 14.83 12.82
N LEU A 336 -32.76 14.42 13.63
CA LEU A 336 -32.87 14.46 15.08
C LEU A 336 -33.03 15.89 15.60
N GLY A 337 -32.33 16.86 14.99
CA GLY A 337 -32.52 18.29 15.26
C GLY A 337 -33.95 18.75 15.04
N ALA A 338 -34.66 18.18 14.05
CA ALA A 338 -36.09 18.44 13.84
C ALA A 338 -36.94 17.94 15.02
N VAL A 339 -36.71 16.71 15.46
CA VAL A 339 -37.43 16.09 16.60
C VAL A 339 -37.15 16.85 17.90
N LEU A 340 -35.89 17.15 18.18
CA LEU A 340 -35.48 17.92 19.35
C LEU A 340 -36.04 19.34 19.30
N GLY A 341 -36.09 19.97 18.13
CA GLY A 341 -36.73 21.27 17.94
C GLY A 341 -38.22 21.24 18.26
N THR A 342 -38.94 20.17 17.87
CA THR A 342 -40.36 19.99 18.24
C THR A 342 -40.52 19.81 19.75
N LEU A 343 -39.68 19.00 20.39
CA LEU A 343 -39.67 18.86 21.85
C LEU A 343 -39.33 20.18 22.55
N GLY A 344 -38.39 20.97 22.02
CA GLY A 344 -38.08 22.30 22.51
C GLY A 344 -39.26 23.27 22.36
N GLY A 345 -39.97 23.21 21.23
CA GLY A 345 -41.21 23.96 21.02
C GLY A 345 -42.29 23.63 22.05
N PHE A 346 -42.38 22.36 22.45
CA PHE A 346 -43.31 21.93 23.50
C PHE A 346 -42.97 22.57 24.85
N ILE A 347 -41.67 22.72 25.14
CA ILE A 347 -41.19 23.43 26.34
C ILE A 347 -41.48 24.93 26.26
N ILE A 348 -41.23 25.55 25.11
CA ILE A 348 -41.49 26.97 24.90
C ILE A 348 -42.99 27.29 25.05
N TRP A 349 -43.86 26.39 24.59
CA TRP A 349 -45.31 26.57 24.61
C TRP A 349 -45.87 26.65 26.05
N LYS A 350 -45.52 25.72 26.95
CA LYS A 350 -45.95 25.75 28.37
C LYS A 350 -44.84 25.24 29.31
N PRO A 351 -43.89 26.11 29.74
CA PRO A 351 -42.64 25.68 30.38
C PRO A 351 -42.77 24.77 31.59
N ILE A 352 -43.69 25.07 32.52
CA ILE A 352 -43.80 24.31 33.78
C ILE A 352 -44.45 22.94 33.53
N GLY A 353 -45.55 22.90 32.78
CA GLY A 353 -46.30 21.67 32.51
C GLY A 353 -45.53 20.71 31.60
N SER A 354 -44.87 21.23 30.57
CA SER A 354 -44.07 20.43 29.66
C SER A 354 -42.85 19.78 30.33
N LEU A 355 -42.20 20.49 31.25
CA LEU A 355 -40.97 20.04 31.90
C LEU A 355 -41.29 18.95 32.93
N ALA A 356 -42.40 19.09 33.67
CA ALA A 356 -42.92 18.04 34.54
C ALA A 356 -43.28 16.76 33.73
N LEU A 357 -43.94 16.91 32.59
CA LEU A 357 -44.30 15.78 31.71
C LEU A 357 -43.05 15.08 31.14
N LEU A 358 -42.04 15.85 30.71
CA LEU A 358 -40.80 15.29 30.18
C LEU A 358 -40.01 14.54 31.25
N ILE A 359 -39.90 15.10 32.46
CA ILE A 359 -39.27 14.40 33.60
C ILE A 359 -40.00 13.09 33.87
N LEU A 360 -41.33 13.11 33.90
CA LEU A 360 -42.14 11.91 34.09
C LEU A 360 -41.86 10.85 33.02
N ILE A 361 -41.87 11.24 31.74
CA ILE A 361 -41.59 10.32 30.62
C ILE A 361 -40.17 9.76 30.72
N ILE A 362 -39.17 10.59 31.02
CA ILE A 362 -37.78 10.15 31.19
C ILE A 362 -37.66 9.18 32.36
N SER A 363 -38.26 9.49 33.52
CA SER A 363 -38.25 8.61 34.68
C SER A 363 -38.93 7.28 34.41
N ILE A 364 -40.06 7.27 33.70
CA ILE A 364 -40.75 6.03 33.28
C ILE A 364 -39.87 5.23 32.32
N THR A 365 -39.26 5.89 31.32
CA THR A 365 -38.44 5.23 30.31
C THR A 365 -37.19 4.61 30.93
N LEU A 366 -36.49 5.34 31.81
CA LEU A 366 -35.34 4.83 32.56
C LEU A 366 -35.74 3.70 33.50
N GLY A 367 -36.91 3.80 34.16
CA GLY A 367 -37.45 2.73 34.98
C GLY A 367 -37.71 1.45 34.18
N LEU A 368 -38.32 1.57 33.00
CA LEU A 368 -38.58 0.46 32.07
C LEU A 368 -37.30 -0.15 31.53
N ASP A 369 -36.32 0.67 31.12
CA ASP A 369 -35.05 0.18 30.60
C ASP A 369 -34.26 -0.57 31.67
N ASN A 370 -34.20 -0.02 32.89
CA ASN A 370 -33.54 -0.68 34.01
C ASN A 370 -34.24 -1.98 34.42
N LEU A 371 -35.58 -2.03 34.32
CA LEU A 371 -36.39 -3.22 34.56
C LEU A 371 -36.15 -4.29 33.47
N LEU A 372 -36.13 -3.90 32.20
CA LEU A 372 -35.82 -4.80 31.08
C LEU A 372 -34.39 -5.33 31.14
N HIS A 373 -33.43 -4.48 31.49
CA HIS A 373 -32.04 -4.88 31.68
C HIS A 373 -31.90 -5.86 32.86
N TRP A 374 -32.59 -5.59 33.98
CA TRP A 374 -32.66 -6.50 35.12
C TRP A 374 -33.30 -7.85 34.75
N MET A 375 -34.40 -7.85 33.99
CA MET A 375 -35.03 -9.09 33.50
C MET A 375 -34.09 -9.89 32.60
N LYS A 376 -33.42 -9.23 31.64
CA LYS A 376 -32.48 -9.89 30.71
C LYS A 376 -31.27 -10.49 31.43
N LYS A 377 -30.73 -9.81 32.45
CA LYS A 377 -29.64 -10.33 33.27
C LYS A 377 -30.08 -11.56 34.08
N ARG A 378 -31.33 -11.58 34.56
CA ARG A 378 -31.90 -12.72 35.28
C ARG A 378 -32.11 -13.94 34.38
N THR A 379 -32.61 -13.76 33.16
CA THR A 379 -32.76 -14.84 32.17
C THR A 379 -31.41 -15.38 31.66
N SER A 380 -30.37 -14.56 31.62
CA SER A 380 -29.02 -14.99 31.27
C SER A 380 -28.34 -15.83 32.35
N ASN A 381 -28.62 -15.56 33.64
CA ASN A 381 -28.02 -16.34 34.73
C ASN A 381 -28.63 -17.75 34.83
N ASP A 382 -29.94 -17.91 34.59
CA ASP A 382 -30.62 -19.22 34.61
C ASP A 382 -30.16 -20.19 33.49
N LEU A 383 -29.51 -19.69 32.43
CA LEU A 383 -28.97 -20.51 31.31
C LEU A 383 -27.52 -20.97 31.53
N THR A 384 -26.86 -20.54 32.61
CA THR A 384 -25.47 -20.91 32.94
C THR A 384 -25.38 -21.89 34.11
N ASP A 385 -26.48 -22.14 34.84
CA ASP A 385 -26.58 -23.06 35.98
C ASP A 385 -27.31 -24.40 35.61
N GLN A 386 -27.50 -24.68 34.31
CA GLN A 386 -27.83 -26.01 33.77
C GLN A 386 -26.70 -26.50 32.90
#